data_AF-A0A1I4I469-F1
#
_entry.id   AF-A0A1I4I469-F1
#
_cell.length_a   1.000
_cell.length_b   1.000
_cell.length_c   1.000
_cell.angle_alpha   90.00
_cell.angle_beta   90.00
_cell.angle_gamma   90.00
#
_symmetry.space_group_name_H-M   'P 1'
#
loop_
_entity.id
_entity.type
_entity.pdbx_description
1 polymer ?
#
loop_
_entity_poly.entity_id
_entity_poly.type
_entity_poly.pdbx_seq_one_letter_code
_entity_poly.pdbx_strand_id
1 'polypeptide(L)'
;MTGNFVVPEEYRKPESVEIAVKLLEHYLENKDSENRGLITYGDLCKKLSFEMNPRTIERNLGDISFACKENYLPPISALVVNKDEGLPGAGFFAAYFPEKKGVDRIDVWMDIFKKIHAYQDWSKVLEAYRKIDIV
;
A
#
# COMPACT_ATOMS: atom_id res chain seq x y z
N MET A 1 11.09 4.83 19.12
CA MET A 1 9.90 5.71 19.24
C MET A 1 8.72 4.97 18.66
N THR A 2 7.88 4.38 19.50
CA THR A 2 6.62 3.73 19.10
C THR A 2 5.50 4.75 19.21
N GLY A 3 5.38 5.63 18.21
CA GLY A 3 4.18 6.43 18.04
C GLY A 3 3.07 5.55 17.49
N ASN A 4 1.83 5.76 17.94
CA ASN A 4 0.67 5.12 17.30
C ASN A 4 0.55 5.65 15.87
N PHE A 5 0.34 4.76 14.91
CA PHE A 5 0.03 5.15 13.53
C PHE A 5 -1.30 5.91 13.51
N VAL A 6 -1.30 7.10 12.89
CA VAL A 6 -2.50 7.94 12.75
C VAL A 6 -2.79 8.10 11.27
N VAL A 7 -4.03 7.88 10.85
CA VAL A 7 -4.47 8.19 9.48
C VAL A 7 -4.90 9.66 9.45
N PRO A 8 -4.22 10.55 8.71
CA PRO A 8 -4.65 11.94 8.52
C PRO A 8 -6.03 12.03 7.89
N GLU A 9 -6.81 13.07 8.25
CA GLU A 9 -8.22 13.21 7.84
C GLU A 9 -8.38 13.25 6.32
N GLU A 10 -7.47 13.92 5.60
CA GLU A 10 -7.51 14.00 4.14
C GLU A 10 -7.38 12.64 3.41
N TYR A 11 -6.88 11.61 4.09
CA TYR A 11 -6.68 10.26 3.55
C TYR A 11 -7.71 9.24 4.06
N ARG A 12 -8.78 9.69 4.75
CA ARG A 12 -9.84 8.82 5.32
C ARG A 12 -11.05 8.59 4.41
N LYS A 13 -10.89 8.73 3.09
CA LYS A 13 -12.00 8.44 2.15
C LYS A 13 -12.45 6.98 2.32
N PRO A 14 -13.77 6.69 2.33
CA PRO A 14 -14.31 5.34 2.52
C PRO A 14 -13.58 4.27 1.69
N GLU A 15 -13.39 4.55 0.40
CA GLU A 15 -12.75 3.61 -0.53
C GLU A 15 -11.27 3.40 -0.20
N SER A 16 -10.55 4.47 0.17
CA SER A 16 -9.15 4.40 0.58
C SER A 16 -8.98 3.61 1.86
N VAL A 17 -9.90 3.75 2.82
CA VAL A 17 -9.89 2.98 4.07
C VAL A 17 -10.10 1.50 3.80
N GLU A 18 -11.11 1.14 3.00
CA GLU A 18 -11.37 -0.26 2.68
C GLU A 18 -10.20 -0.90 1.91
N ILE A 19 -9.64 -0.20 0.93
CA ILE A 19 -8.46 -0.67 0.18
C ILE A 19 -7.27 -0.88 1.13
N ALA A 20 -7.04 0.02 2.07
CA ALA A 20 -5.97 -0.12 3.06
C ALA A 20 -6.17 -1.38 3.92
N VAL A 21 -7.39 -1.58 4.43
CA VAL A 21 -7.75 -2.76 5.23
C VAL A 21 -7.50 -4.03 4.43
N LYS A 22 -7.98 -4.12 3.17
CA LYS A 22 -7.80 -5.32 2.34
C LYS A 22 -6.35 -5.57 1.94
N LEU A 23 -5.58 -4.52 1.69
CA LEU A 23 -4.14 -4.65 1.41
C LEU A 23 -3.37 -5.14 2.65
N LEU A 24 -3.65 -4.56 3.82
CA LEU A 24 -3.00 -4.92 5.09
C LEU A 24 -3.37 -6.34 5.54
N GLU A 25 -4.66 -6.72 5.44
CA GLU A 25 -5.13 -8.09 5.68
C GLU A 25 -4.36 -9.08 4.80
N HIS A 26 -4.36 -8.84 3.48
CA HIS A 26 -3.64 -9.68 2.53
C HIS A 26 -2.15 -9.79 2.88
N TYR A 27 -1.48 -8.67 3.14
CA TYR A 27 -0.06 -8.68 3.48
C TYR A 27 0.21 -9.48 4.77
N LEU A 28 -0.56 -9.25 5.84
CA LEU A 28 -0.36 -9.93 7.12
C LEU A 28 -0.58 -11.44 7.01
N GLU A 29 -1.54 -11.88 6.18
CA GLU A 29 -1.81 -13.29 5.90
C GLU A 29 -0.74 -13.95 5.02
N ASN A 30 -0.04 -13.19 4.16
CA ASN A 30 0.78 -13.74 3.08
C ASN A 30 2.26 -13.31 3.12
N LYS A 31 2.70 -12.48 4.06
CA LYS A 31 4.09 -11.96 4.12
C LYS A 31 5.17 -13.06 4.18
N ASP A 32 4.82 -14.23 4.69
CA ASP A 32 5.70 -15.40 4.83
C ASP A 32 5.53 -16.43 3.69
N SER A 33 4.66 -16.16 2.72
CA SER A 33 4.46 -17.00 1.53
C SER A 33 5.57 -16.82 0.49
N GLU A 34 5.57 -17.64 -0.56
CA GLU A 34 6.54 -17.54 -1.67
C GLU A 34 6.50 -16.17 -2.37
N ASN A 35 5.32 -15.55 -2.50
CA ASN A 35 5.18 -14.24 -3.12
C ASN A 35 5.33 -13.08 -2.13
N ARG A 36 5.63 -13.36 -0.86
CA ARG A 36 5.95 -12.38 0.20
C ARG A 36 4.86 -11.31 0.38
N GLY A 37 3.60 -11.66 0.16
CA GLY A 37 2.48 -10.73 0.34
C GLY A 37 2.28 -9.73 -0.80
N LEU A 38 2.95 -9.92 -1.94
CA LEU A 38 2.63 -9.19 -3.17
C LEU A 38 1.19 -9.50 -3.62
N ILE A 39 0.55 -8.51 -4.22
CA ILE A 39 -0.81 -8.63 -4.78
C ILE A 39 -0.91 -7.85 -6.09
N THR A 40 -1.66 -8.36 -7.06
CA THR A 40 -1.89 -7.61 -8.30
C THR A 40 -3.00 -6.58 -8.11
N TYR A 41 -2.97 -5.46 -8.84
CA TYR A 41 -4.06 -4.48 -8.82
C TYR A 41 -5.44 -5.12 -9.02
N GLY A 42 -5.54 -6.04 -9.99
CA GLY A 42 -6.79 -6.75 -10.28
C GLY A 42 -7.24 -7.67 -9.14
N ASP A 43 -6.32 -8.32 -8.44
CA ASP A 43 -6.68 -9.21 -7.33
C ASP A 43 -6.99 -8.44 -6.04
N LEU A 44 -6.37 -7.26 -5.85
CA LEU A 44 -6.77 -6.33 -4.79
C LEU A 44 -8.21 -5.82 -5.02
N CYS A 45 -8.53 -5.38 -6.24
CA CYS A 45 -9.90 -4.95 -6.59
C CYS A 45 -10.95 -6.03 -6.32
N LYS A 46 -10.65 -7.31 -6.59
CA LYS A 46 -11.57 -8.43 -6.32
C LYS A 46 -11.84 -8.68 -4.83
N LYS A 47 -11.00 -8.18 -3.93
CA LYS A 47 -11.17 -8.31 -2.48
C LYS A 47 -12.05 -7.21 -1.88
N LEU A 48 -12.37 -6.17 -2.66
CA LEU A 48 -13.21 -5.06 -2.22
C LEU A 48 -14.70 -5.46 -2.25
N SER A 49 -15.48 -4.84 -1.38
CA SER A 49 -16.94 -4.99 -1.29
C SER A 49 -17.69 -4.23 -2.37
N PHE A 50 -16.99 -3.36 -3.11
CA PHE A 50 -17.50 -2.56 -4.21
C PHE A 50 -16.73 -2.81 -5.51
N GLU A 51 -17.38 -2.51 -6.64
CA GLU A 51 -16.71 -2.55 -7.94
C GLU A 51 -15.72 -1.38 -8.06
N MET A 52 -14.45 -1.70 -8.32
CA MET A 52 -13.41 -0.72 -8.52
C MET A 52 -12.64 -1.03 -9.79
N ASN A 53 -12.46 -0.03 -10.65
CA ASN A 53 -11.62 -0.19 -11.81
C ASN A 53 -10.14 -0.22 -11.36
N PRO A 54 -9.36 -1.25 -11.75
CA PRO A 54 -7.94 -1.29 -11.41
C PRO A 54 -7.13 -0.08 -11.90
N ARG A 55 -7.64 0.66 -12.91
CA ARG A 55 -7.02 1.91 -13.39
C ARG A 55 -7.29 3.11 -12.49
N THR A 56 -8.32 3.09 -11.65
CA THR A 56 -8.70 4.21 -10.78
C THR A 56 -8.26 4.02 -9.33
N ILE A 57 -7.92 2.79 -8.93
CA ILE A 57 -7.45 2.46 -7.58
C ILE A 57 -6.14 3.17 -7.20
N GLU A 58 -5.35 3.62 -8.18
CA GLU A 58 -4.06 4.28 -7.96
C GLU A 58 -4.18 5.52 -7.06
N ARG A 59 -5.26 6.30 -7.20
CA ARG A 59 -5.47 7.50 -6.38
C ARG A 59 -5.69 7.13 -4.91
N ASN A 60 -6.49 6.10 -4.64
CA ASN A 60 -6.73 5.61 -3.28
C ASN A 60 -5.46 4.99 -2.68
N LEU A 61 -4.68 4.25 -3.47
CA LEU A 61 -3.37 3.74 -3.04
C LEU A 61 -2.38 4.87 -2.71
N GLY A 62 -2.50 6.00 -3.40
CA GLY A 62 -1.80 7.24 -3.08
C GLY A 62 -2.13 7.74 -1.67
N ASP A 63 -3.41 7.88 -1.33
CA ASP A 63 -3.87 8.31 0.01
C ASP A 63 -3.24 7.43 1.12
N ILE A 64 -3.24 6.11 0.94
CA ILE A 64 -2.67 5.14 1.90
C ILE A 64 -1.16 5.35 2.07
N SER A 65 -0.49 5.62 0.96
CA SER A 65 0.97 5.74 0.92
C SER A 65 1.44 7.08 1.46
N PHE A 66 0.66 8.15 1.27
CA PHE A 66 0.90 9.43 1.93
C PHE A 66 0.66 9.33 3.43
N ALA A 67 -0.40 8.64 3.88
CA ALA A 67 -0.59 8.35 5.30
C ALA A 67 0.60 7.56 5.90
N CYS A 68 1.14 6.56 5.19
CA CYS A 68 2.37 5.88 5.60
C CYS A 68 3.56 6.85 5.72
N LYS A 69 3.77 7.69 4.71
CA LYS A 69 4.86 8.66 4.65
C LYS A 69 4.82 9.66 5.82
N GLU A 70 3.64 10.18 6.15
CA GLU A 70 3.46 11.12 7.29
C GLU A 70 3.75 10.46 8.65
N ASN A 71 3.63 9.14 8.73
CA ASN A 71 3.99 8.36 9.90
C ASN A 71 5.43 7.79 9.82
N TYR A 72 6.24 8.26 8.87
CA TYR A 72 7.61 7.78 8.63
C TYR A 72 7.70 6.28 8.30
N LEU A 73 6.63 5.70 7.74
CA LEU A 73 6.57 4.31 7.31
C LEU A 73 6.80 4.19 5.80
N PRO A 74 7.35 3.05 5.33
CA PRO A 74 7.43 2.78 3.91
C PRO A 74 6.03 2.67 3.30
N PRO A 75 5.82 3.12 2.05
CA PRO A 75 4.50 3.11 1.42
C PRO A 75 4.07 1.66 1.12
N ILE A 76 3.09 1.15 1.85
CA ILE A 76 2.64 -0.25 1.72
C ILE A 76 2.05 -0.58 0.34
N SER A 77 1.59 0.43 -0.41
CA SER A 77 1.12 0.24 -1.79
C SER A 77 2.21 -0.28 -2.73
N ALA A 78 3.49 -0.26 -2.35
CA ALA A 78 4.57 -0.90 -3.09
C ALA A 78 4.41 -2.43 -3.21
N LEU A 79 3.52 -3.05 -2.43
CA LEU A 79 3.13 -4.45 -2.57
C LEU A 79 2.11 -4.69 -3.68
N VAL A 80 1.48 -3.64 -4.19
CA VAL A 80 0.50 -3.72 -5.27
C VAL A 80 1.21 -3.58 -6.60
N VAL A 81 1.22 -4.65 -7.38
CA VAL A 81 2.04 -4.77 -8.58
C VAL A 81 1.20 -5.04 -9.83
N ASN A 82 1.76 -4.69 -10.99
CA ASN A 82 1.20 -5.07 -12.27
C ASN A 82 1.49 -6.55 -12.57
N LYS A 83 0.68 -7.17 -13.44
CA LYS A 83 0.80 -8.60 -13.76
C LYS A 83 1.96 -8.93 -14.69
N ASP A 84 2.42 -7.95 -15.46
CA ASP A 84 3.36 -8.18 -16.56
C ASP A 84 4.81 -8.17 -16.04
N GLU A 85 5.16 -7.17 -15.23
CA GLU A 85 6.50 -6.92 -14.71
C GLU A 85 6.66 -7.32 -13.23
N GLY A 86 5.56 -7.50 -12.50
CA GLY A 86 5.62 -7.75 -11.05
C GLY A 86 6.12 -6.55 -10.24
N LEU A 87 6.01 -5.33 -10.80
CA LEU A 87 6.41 -4.07 -10.17
C LEU A 87 5.20 -3.14 -9.94
N PRO A 88 5.30 -2.17 -9.00
CA PRO A 88 4.31 -1.11 -8.90
C PRO A 88 4.14 -0.34 -10.21
N GLY A 89 2.95 0.21 -10.42
CA GLY A 89 2.64 1.02 -11.61
C GLY A 89 3.49 2.30 -11.69
N ALA A 90 3.59 2.87 -12.89
CA ALA A 90 4.37 4.09 -13.12
C ALA A 90 3.95 5.27 -12.22
N GLY A 91 2.66 5.35 -11.86
CA GLY A 91 2.14 6.37 -10.94
C GLY A 91 2.77 6.32 -9.54
N PHE A 92 3.09 5.12 -9.03
CA PHE A 92 3.80 4.96 -7.76
C PHE A 92 5.18 5.61 -7.82
N PHE A 93 5.97 5.28 -8.83
CA PHE A 93 7.31 5.85 -8.97
C PHE A 93 7.28 7.36 -9.21
N ALA A 94 6.32 7.86 -10.00
CA ALA A 94 6.17 9.29 -10.23
C ALA A 94 5.80 10.07 -8.95
N ALA A 95 4.99 9.48 -8.06
CA ALA A 95 4.55 10.12 -6.83
C ALA A 95 5.61 10.12 -5.72
N TYR A 96 6.37 9.03 -5.59
CA TYR A 96 7.30 8.85 -4.47
C TYR A 96 8.77 9.06 -4.83
N PHE A 97 9.14 8.91 -6.11
CA PHE A 97 10.51 8.98 -6.61
C PHE A 97 10.58 9.68 -7.98
N PRO A 98 10.05 10.92 -8.11
CA PRO A 98 9.96 11.63 -9.40
C PRO A 98 11.32 11.81 -10.08
N GLU A 99 12.41 11.83 -9.32
CA GLU A 99 13.78 11.98 -9.81
C GLU A 99 14.41 10.69 -10.38
N LYS A 100 13.77 9.53 -10.24
CA LYS A 100 14.32 8.21 -10.62
C LYS A 100 13.73 7.70 -11.94
N LYS A 101 14.57 7.33 -12.92
CA LYS A 101 14.16 6.86 -14.26
C LYS A 101 14.79 5.50 -14.60
N GLY A 102 14.04 4.62 -15.27
CA GLY A 102 14.58 3.36 -15.82
C GLY A 102 14.95 2.31 -14.78
N VAL A 103 16.14 1.71 -14.92
CA VAL A 103 16.71 0.62 -14.09
C VAL A 103 16.64 0.92 -12.58
N ASP A 104 16.73 2.19 -12.20
CA ASP A 104 16.58 2.68 -10.82
C ASP A 104 15.27 2.25 -10.14
N ARG A 105 14.20 1.96 -10.90
CA ARG A 105 12.89 1.61 -10.33
C ARG A 105 12.92 0.29 -9.55
N ILE A 106 13.66 -0.70 -10.06
CA ILE A 106 13.75 -2.01 -9.40
C ILE A 106 14.51 -1.87 -8.08
N ASP A 107 15.65 -1.17 -8.09
CA ASP A 107 16.47 -0.99 -6.89
C ASP A 107 15.72 -0.18 -5.82
N VAL A 108 15.07 0.91 -6.22
CA VAL A 108 14.26 1.74 -5.32
C VAL A 108 13.08 0.94 -4.75
N TRP A 109 12.38 0.17 -5.58
CA TRP A 109 11.30 -0.68 -5.12
C TRP A 109 11.80 -1.76 -4.16
N MET A 110 12.92 -2.41 -4.47
CA MET A 110 13.51 -3.44 -3.61
C MET A 110 13.88 -2.89 -2.23
N ASP A 111 14.39 -1.66 -2.15
CA ASP A 111 14.69 -1.01 -0.88
C ASP A 111 13.43 -0.70 -0.05
N ILE A 112 12.35 -0.27 -0.70
CA ILE A 112 11.05 -0.07 -0.03
C ILE A 112 10.49 -1.41 0.44
N PHE A 113 10.54 -2.41 -0.42
CA PHE A 113 10.05 -3.76 -0.15
C PHE A 113 10.74 -4.35 1.09
N LYS A 114 12.06 -4.23 1.19
CA LYS A 114 12.82 -4.61 2.40
C LYS A 114 12.37 -3.84 3.64
N LYS A 115 12.13 -2.53 3.53
CA LYS A 115 11.64 -1.71 4.66
C LYS A 115 10.25 -2.13 5.11
N ILE A 116 9.35 -2.47 4.18
CA ILE A 116 8.02 -3.00 4.50
C ILE A 116 8.15 -4.28 5.32
N HIS A 117 8.98 -5.23 4.88
CA HIS A 117 9.19 -6.47 5.61
C HIS A 117 9.94 -6.31 6.93
N ALA A 118 10.79 -5.29 7.05
CA ALA A 118 11.49 -4.99 8.30
C ALA A 118 10.55 -4.42 9.38
N TYR A 119 9.52 -3.68 8.99
CA TYR A 119 8.55 -3.11 9.93
C TYR A 119 7.59 -4.19 10.46
N GLN A 120 7.60 -4.41 11.78
CA GLN A 120 6.85 -5.51 12.41
C GLN A 120 5.42 -5.13 12.81
N ASP A 121 5.15 -3.83 12.99
CA ASP A 121 3.92 -3.32 13.61
C ASP A 121 2.80 -3.04 12.59
N TRP A 122 2.76 -3.76 11.46
CA TRP A 122 1.70 -3.60 10.46
C TRP A 122 0.29 -3.94 10.98
N SER A 123 0.19 -4.79 12.01
CA SER A 123 -1.08 -5.05 12.71
C SER A 123 -1.66 -3.78 13.35
N LYS A 124 -0.81 -2.90 13.91
CA LYS A 124 -1.24 -1.62 14.49
C LYS A 124 -1.73 -0.65 13.42
N VAL A 125 -1.13 -0.69 12.24
CA VAL A 125 -1.58 0.10 11.07
C VAL A 125 -2.97 -0.38 10.64
N LEU A 126 -3.18 -1.70 10.56
CA LEU A 126 -4.50 -2.28 10.27
C LEU A 126 -5.56 -1.88 11.31
N GLU A 127 -5.21 -1.95 12.59
CA GLU A 127 -6.11 -1.52 13.68
C GLU A 127 -6.47 -0.03 13.57
N ALA A 128 -5.53 0.82 13.19
CA ALA A 128 -5.79 2.25 13.02
C ALA A 128 -6.78 2.51 11.88
N TYR A 129 -6.66 1.81 10.74
CA TYR A 129 -7.64 1.91 9.65
C TYR A 129 -9.02 1.37 10.05
N ARG A 130 -9.09 0.24 10.78
CA ARG A 130 -10.36 -0.35 11.24
C ARG A 130 -11.12 0.49 12.26
N LYS A 131 -10.44 1.43 12.94
CA LYS A 131 -11.06 2.37 13.89
C LYS A 131 -11.70 3.59 13.21
N ILE A 132 -11.54 3.73 11.90
CA ILE A 132 -12.19 4.81 11.15
C ILE A 132 -13.62 4.37 10.88
N ASP A 133 -14.59 5.06 11.49
CA ASP A 133 -16.00 4.89 11.16
C ASP A 133 -16.23 5.38 9.72
N ILE A 134 -16.65 4.46 8.85
CA ILE A 134 -17.07 4.77 7.49
C ILE A 134 -18.58 5.04 7.59
N VAL A 135 -18.95 6.32 7.70
CA VAL A 135 -20.34 6.78 7.79
C VAL A 135 -21.01 6.79 6.43
#